data_AF-A0A521UWK8-F1
#
_entry.id   AF-A0A521UWK8-F1
#
_cell.length_a   1.000
_cell.length_b   1.000
_cell.length_c   1.000
_cell.angle_alpha   90.00
_cell.angle_beta   90.00
_cell.angle_gamma   90.00
#
_symmetry.space_group_name_H-M   'P 1'
#
loop_
_entity.id
_entity.type
_entity.pdbx_description
1 polymer ?
#
loop_
_entity_poly.entity_id
_entity_poly.type
_entity_poly.pdbx_seq_one_letter_code
_entity_poly.pdbx_strand_id
1 'polypeptide(L)' 'MSAEPSDVQSWLAKAHSDLLSAQILIANDPAILDTACFHCQQAAEKAIYSFVLALLPDNVIPPSLQPS' A
#
# COMPACT_ATOMS: atom_id res chain seq x y z
N MET A 1 22.86 1.18 -14.77
CA MET A 1 22.23 1.96 -13.68
C MET A 1 20.77 1.52 -13.65
N SER A 2 20.40 0.65 -12.72
CA SER A 2 18.99 0.37 -12.43
C SER A 2 18.40 1.60 -11.73
N ALA A 3 17.24 2.06 -12.18
CA ALA A 3 16.51 3.10 -11.48
C ALA A 3 15.88 2.46 -10.24
N GLU A 4 16.36 2.82 -9.05
CA GLU A 4 15.69 2.44 -7.81
C GLU A 4 14.28 3.07 -7.81
N PRO A 5 13.22 2.31 -7.50
CA PRO A 5 11.87 2.87 -7.51
C PRO A 5 11.76 3.99 -6.49
N SER A 6 11.22 5.15 -6.89
CA SER A 6 10.88 6.23 -5.95
C SER A 6 9.99 5.69 -4.82
N ASP A 7 10.08 6.26 -3.63
CA ASP A 7 9.25 5.86 -2.49
C ASP A 7 7.75 5.86 -2.85
N VAL A 8 7.30 6.83 -3.64
CA VAL A 8 5.92 6.93 -4.19
C VAL A 8 5.50 5.66 -4.94
N GLN A 9 6.31 5.21 -5.90
CA GLN A 9 6.03 4.01 -6.71
C GLN A 9 6.05 2.74 -5.85
N SER A 10 7.00 2.66 -4.91
CA SER A 10 7.09 1.55 -3.97
C SER A 10 5.83 1.42 -3.10
N TRP A 11 5.29 2.53 -2.61
CA TRP A 11 4.05 2.53 -1.82
C TRP A 11 2.81 2.20 -2.66
N LEU A 12 2.71 2.68 -3.90
CA LEU A 12 1.61 2.31 -4.80
C LEU A 12 1.64 0.82 -5.16
N ALA A 13 2.83 0.25 -5.39
CA ALA A 13 2.97 -1.17 -5.65
C ALA A 13 2.46 -2.02 -4.47
N LYS A 14 2.79 -1.61 -3.24
CA LYS A 14 2.27 -2.27 -2.02
C LYS A 14 0.75 -2.10 -1.88
N ALA A 15 0.22 -0.89 -2.11
CA ALA A 15 -1.21 -0.64 -2.08
C ALA A 15 -1.98 -1.51 -3.08
N HIS A 16 -1.44 -1.67 -4.28
CA HIS A 16 -2.00 -2.56 -5.30
C HIS A 16 -1.96 -4.03 -4.86
N SER A 17 -0.87 -4.47 -4.23
CA SER A 17 -0.76 -5.82 -3.69
C SER A 17 -1.81 -6.09 -2.61
N ASP A 18 -2.07 -5.13 -1.71
CA ASP A 18 -3.13 -5.26 -0.71
C ASP A 18 -4.52 -5.34 -1.35
N LEU A 19 -4.80 -4.50 -2.34
CA LEU A 19 -6.08 -4.56 -3.06
C LEU A 19 -6.28 -5.91 -3.76
N LEU A 20 -5.24 -6.45 -4.39
CA LEU A 20 -5.28 -7.78 -5.01
C LEU A 20 -5.54 -8.87 -3.97
N SER A 21 -4.87 -8.83 -2.81
CA SER A 21 -5.11 -9.76 -1.71
C SER A 21 -6.57 -9.71 -1.24
N ALA A 22 -7.14 -8.50 -1.06
CA ALA A 22 -8.54 -8.34 -0.68
C ALA A 22 -9.49 -8.96 -1.72
N GLN A 23 -9.23 -8.76 -3.02
CA GLN A 23 -10.04 -9.35 -4.09
C GLN A 23 -10.00 -10.88 -4.08
N ILE A 24 -8.83 -11.48 -3.88
CA ILE A 24 -8.67 -12.93 -3.77
C ILE A 24 -9.44 -13.47 -2.57
N LEU A 25 -9.35 -12.80 -1.41
CA LEU A 25 -10.01 -13.22 -0.18
C LEU A 25 -11.54 -13.12 -0.25
N ILE A 26 -12.06 -12.11 -0.97
CA ILE A 26 -13.49 -11.96 -1.26
C ILE A 26 -13.99 -13.04 -2.21
N ALA A 27 -13.17 -13.41 -3.21
CA ALA A 27 -13.52 -14.43 -4.19
C ALA A 27 -13.35 -15.87 -3.69
N ASN A 28 -12.72 -16.07 -2.54
CA ASN A 28 -12.53 -17.39 -1.92
C ASN A 28 -13.87 -17.99 -1.44
N ASP A 29 -13.94 -19.31 -1.37
CA ASP A 29 -15.08 -20.03 -0.78
C ASP A 29 -14.61 -20.98 0.34
N PRO A 30 -14.93 -20.69 1.62
CA PRO A 30 -15.68 -19.54 2.09
C PRO A 30 -14.86 -18.25 2.03
N ALA A 31 -15.54 -17.12 1.81
CA ALA A 31 -14.90 -15.81 1.78
C ALA A 31 -14.32 -15.44 3.16
N ILE A 32 -13.11 -14.85 3.18
CA ILE A 32 -12.41 -14.48 4.42
C ILE A 32 -12.50 -12.97 4.59
N LEU A 33 -13.70 -12.49 4.96
CA LEU A 33 -14.06 -11.07 4.92
C LEU A 33 -13.28 -10.20 5.90
N ASP A 34 -12.97 -10.69 7.09
CA ASP A 34 -12.20 -9.91 8.07
C ASP A 34 -10.79 -9.58 7.55
N THR A 35 -10.12 -10.57 6.94
CA THR A 35 -8.81 -10.38 6.33
C THR A 35 -8.91 -9.55 5.05
N ALA A 36 -9.98 -9.68 4.26
CA ALA A 36 -10.21 -8.83 3.10
C ALA A 36 -10.37 -7.35 3.51
N CYS A 37 -11.14 -7.06 4.56
CA CYS A 37 -11.31 -5.71 5.11
C CYS A 37 -9.99 -5.13 5.61
N PHE A 38 -9.17 -5.93 6.29
CA PHE A 38 -7.82 -5.54 6.70
C PHE A 38 -6.97 -5.11 5.49
N HIS A 39 -6.97 -5.89 4.41
CA HIS A 39 -6.23 -5.53 3.20
C HIS A 39 -6.82 -4.30 2.49
N CYS A 40 -8.14 -4.10 2.49
CA CYS A 40 -8.73 -2.86 1.98
C CYS A 40 -8.24 -1.62 2.76
N GLN A 41 -8.20 -1.69 4.10
CA GLN A 41 -7.64 -0.62 4.93
C GLN A 41 -6.17 -0.36 4.55
N GLN A 42 -5.37 -1.42 4.50
CA GLN A 42 -3.95 -1.35 4.16
C GLN A 42 -3.71 -0.75 2.76
N ALA A 43 -4.53 -1.11 1.77
CA ALA A 43 -4.46 -0.55 0.43
C ALA A 43 -4.72 0.97 0.43
N ALA A 44 -5.79 1.40 1.12
CA ALA A 44 -6.15 2.80 1.23
C ALA A 44 -5.06 3.62 1.95
N GLU A 45 -4.57 3.12 3.09
CA GLU A 45 -3.51 3.76 3.87
C GLU A 45 -2.25 3.98 3.02
N LYS A 46 -1.79 2.94 2.32
CA LYS A 46 -0.58 3.03 1.48
C LYS A 46 -0.76 3.93 0.26
N ALA A 47 -1.96 3.97 -0.33
CA ALA A 47 -2.26 4.89 -1.43
C ALA A 47 -2.24 6.35 -0.96
N ILE A 48 -2.84 6.64 0.20
CA ILE A 48 -2.81 7.97 0.82
C ILE A 48 -1.38 8.37 1.17
N TYR A 49 -0.57 7.46 1.72
CA TYR A 49 0.83 7.72 1.99
C TYR A 49 1.64 8.06 0.74
N SER A 50 1.44 7.31 -0.34
CA SER A 50 2.09 7.63 -1.62
C SER A 50 1.70 9.02 -2.13
N PHE A 51 0.41 9.38 -2.01
CA PHE A 51 -0.07 10.71 -2.34
C PHE A 51 0.60 11.80 -1.48
N VAL A 52 0.72 11.59 -0.16
CA VAL A 52 1.39 12.53 0.74
C VAL A 52 2.88 12.67 0.39
N LEU A 53 3.59 11.56 0.16
CA LEU A 53 5.00 11.58 -0.24
C LEU A 53 5.22 12.36 -1.54
N ALA A 54 4.32 12.21 -2.52
CA ALA A 54 4.37 12.95 -3.78
C ALA A 54 4.20 14.48 -3.61
N LEU A 55 3.69 14.93 -2.46
CA LEU A 55 3.53 16.35 -2.12
C LEU A 55 4.67 16.88 -1.23
N LEU A 56 5.51 16.01 -0.67
CA LEU A 56 6.62 16.39 0.20
C LEU A 56 7.88 16.69 -0.61
N PRO A 57 8.74 17.61 -0.14
CA PRO A 57 10.08 17.78 -0.72
C PRO A 57 10.94 16.53 -0.47
N ASP A 58 11.92 16.28 -1.33
CA ASP A 58 12.73 15.04 -1.45
C ASP A 58 13.41 14.52 -0.15
N ASN A 59 13.37 15.27 0.96
CA ASN A 59 14.05 14.98 2.23
C ASN A 59 13.13 14.76 3.44
N VAL A 60 11.82 14.57 3.26
CA VAL A 60 10.90 14.33 4.38
C VAL A 60 10.23 12.96 4.24
N ILE A 61 10.81 11.95 4.90
CA ILE A 61 10.17 10.64 5.09
C ILE A 61 9.60 10.60 6.51
N PRO A 62 8.26 10.56 6.68
CA PRO A 62 7.66 10.47 8.01
C PRO A 62 8.10 9.20 8.77
N PRO A 63 8.42 9.27 10.07
CA PRO A 63 8.90 8.12 10.86
C PRO A 63 7.90 6.96 10.94
N SER A 64 6.60 7.26 10.83
CA SER A 64 5.51 6.27 10.84
C SER A 64 5.39 5.46 9.54
N LEU A 65 6.26 5.71 8.55
CA LEU A 65 6.30 5.00 7.27
C LEU A 65 7.40 3.92 7.20
N GLN A 66 8.11 3.63 8.29
CA GLN A 66 9.00 2.48 8.27
C GLN A 66 8.16 1.19 8.26
N PRO A 67 8.48 0.21 7.38
CA PRO A 67 7.80 -1.07 7.43
C PRO A 67 8.04 -1.69 8.81
N SER A 68 6.95 -2.05 9.49
CA SER A 68 6.95 -2.88 10.69
C SER A 68 7.56 -4.25 10.43
#